data_AF-A0A2R6Q1G7-F1
#
_entry.id   AF-A0A2R6Q1G7-F1
#
_cell.length_a   1.000
_cell.length_b   1.000
_cell.length_c   1.000
_cell.angle_alpha   90.00
_cell.angle_beta   90.00
_cell.angle_gamma   90.00
#
_symmetry.space_group_name_H-M   'P 1'
#
loop_
_entity.id
_entity.type
_entity.pdbx_description
1 polymer ?
#
loop_
_entity_poly.entity_id
_entity_poly.type
_entity_poly.pdbx_seq_one_letter_code
_entity_poly.pdbx_strand_id
1 'polypeptide(L)'
;MGLPNGLLPLEDMVECGYVKDTGFVWLKQKNKIEHKFEEIGKLTSYATEVTAYCEPNKIKKLTGVKAKELLIWITLSDLYLNDPPTGKITFKSTTGLSRSFPVSSFEVEELPPKPQEVKDVTVNEASERVTVAMAQQVKEV
;
A
#
# COMPACT_ATOMS: atom_id res chain seq x y z
N MET A 1 -2.24 9.51 5.53
CA MET A 1 -1.09 8.61 5.33
C MET A 1 0.24 9.36 5.17
N GLY A 2 0.28 10.58 4.61
CA GLY A 2 1.50 11.40 4.55
C GLY A 2 2.57 10.93 3.55
N LEU A 3 2.31 9.82 2.86
CA LEU A 3 3.16 9.23 1.84
C LEU A 3 2.89 9.85 0.47
N PRO A 4 3.88 9.90 -0.43
CA PRO A 4 3.70 10.41 -1.79
C PRO A 4 2.72 9.55 -2.61
N ASN A 5 2.00 10.18 -3.53
CA ASN A 5 0.89 9.58 -4.29
C ASN A 5 1.32 8.68 -5.46
N GLY A 6 2.57 8.77 -5.91
CA GLY A 6 3.12 8.00 -7.03
C GLY A 6 3.87 6.72 -6.64
N LEU A 7 3.69 6.20 -5.42
CA LEU A 7 4.40 5.00 -4.96
C LEU A 7 3.97 3.71 -5.66
N LEU A 8 2.74 3.65 -6.17
CA LEU A 8 2.17 2.44 -6.75
C LEU A 8 1.65 2.71 -8.18
N PRO A 9 2.07 1.93 -9.17
CA PRO A 9 1.46 1.96 -10.50
C PRO A 9 0.07 1.29 -10.43
N LEU A 10 -0.99 2.08 -10.54
CA LEU A 10 -2.38 1.61 -10.49
C LEU A 10 -2.89 1.21 -11.89
N GLU A 11 -2.26 0.21 -12.50
CA GLU A 11 -2.69 -0.34 -13.79
C GLU A 11 -3.43 -1.68 -13.58
N ASP A 12 -4.54 -1.88 -14.30
CA ASP A 12 -5.31 -3.13 -14.28
C ASP A 12 -5.73 -3.62 -12.86
N MET A 13 -6.03 -2.69 -11.95
CA MET A 13 -6.52 -3.01 -10.62
C MET A 13 -7.86 -3.75 -10.68
N VAL A 14 -7.93 -4.86 -9.96
CA VAL A 14 -9.13 -5.71 -9.84
C VAL A 14 -9.86 -5.45 -8.53
N GLU A 15 -9.08 -5.32 -7.45
CA GLU A 15 -9.61 -5.22 -6.09
C GLU A 15 -8.64 -4.40 -5.26
N CYS A 16 -9.15 -3.51 -4.42
CA CYS A 16 -8.38 -2.92 -3.34
C CYS A 16 -9.24 -2.86 -2.08
N GLY A 17 -8.60 -2.93 -0.92
CA GLY A 17 -9.31 -2.86 0.34
C GLY A 17 -8.46 -2.31 1.45
N TYR A 18 -9.13 -1.77 2.46
CA TYR A 18 -8.53 -1.10 3.60
C TYR A 18 -9.31 -1.44 4.87
N VAL A 19 -8.63 -1.98 5.87
CA VAL A 19 -9.18 -2.20 7.20
C VAL A 19 -8.79 -1.01 8.08
N LYS A 20 -9.76 -0.12 8.34
CA LYS A 20 -9.52 1.12 9.08
C LYS A 20 -8.91 0.91 10.46
N ASP A 21 -9.35 -0.13 11.17
CA ASP A 21 -8.92 -0.37 12.57
C ASP A 21 -7.47 -0.84 12.68
N THR A 22 -6.98 -1.58 11.69
CA THR A 22 -5.63 -2.15 11.70
C THR A 22 -4.65 -1.42 10.79
N GLY A 23 -5.15 -0.59 9.88
CA GLY A 23 -4.37 0.01 8.80
C GLY A 23 -3.99 -0.98 7.71
N PHE A 24 -4.50 -2.22 7.73
CA PHE A 24 -4.18 -3.23 6.73
C PHE A 24 -4.75 -2.84 5.35
N VAL A 25 -3.93 -2.95 4.32
CA VAL A 25 -4.28 -2.65 2.93
C VAL A 25 -3.91 -3.84 2.06
N TRP A 26 -4.75 -4.14 1.08
CA TRP A 26 -4.41 -5.06 0.01
C TRP A 26 -4.82 -4.48 -1.34
N LEU A 27 -4.05 -4.83 -2.35
CA LEU A 27 -4.25 -4.48 -3.74
C LEU A 27 -4.10 -5.75 -4.57
N LYS A 28 -5.07 -6.01 -5.44
CA LYS A 28 -4.99 -7.06 -6.47
C LYS A 28 -5.08 -6.45 -7.85
N GLN A 29 -4.25 -6.95 -8.75
CA GLN A 29 -4.13 -6.54 -10.14
C GLN A 29 -4.09 -7.78 -11.04
N LYS A 30 -4.51 -7.65 -12.30
CA LYS A 30 -4.62 -8.80 -13.21
C LYS A 30 -3.28 -9.50 -13.45
N ASN A 31 -2.21 -8.71 -13.61
CA ASN A 31 -0.88 -9.20 -13.96
C ASN A 31 0.17 -8.54 -13.08
N LYS A 32 1.32 -9.19 -12.91
CA LYS A 32 2.51 -8.56 -12.33
C LYS A 32 2.93 -7.37 -13.21
N ILE A 33 3.27 -6.23 -12.61
CA ILE A 33 3.73 -5.03 -13.32
C ILE A 33 5.16 -4.72 -12.91
N GLU A 34 5.96 -4.24 -13.85
CA GLU A 34 7.25 -3.60 -13.56
C GLU A 34 7.15 -2.11 -13.85
N HIS A 35 7.65 -1.28 -12.93
CA HIS A 35 7.63 0.17 -13.05
C HIS A 35 9.01 0.73 -12.76
N LYS A 36 9.45 1.64 -13.62
CA LYS A 36 10.71 2.36 -13.47
C LYS A 36 10.42 3.77 -12.96
N PHE A 37 10.92 4.06 -11.77
CA PHE A 37 10.96 5.42 -11.26
C PHE A 37 12.08 6.17 -11.97
N GLU A 38 11.71 6.97 -12.98
CA GLU A 38 12.67 7.62 -13.88
C GLU A 38 13.63 8.56 -13.14
N GLU A 39 13.14 9.34 -12.17
CA GLU A 39 13.98 10.28 -11.42
C GLU A 39 15.13 9.60 -10.65
N ILE A 40 14.89 8.42 -10.10
CA ILE A 40 15.87 7.69 -9.29
C ILE A 40 16.50 6.52 -10.04
N GLY A 41 16.08 6.27 -11.29
CA GLY A 41 16.56 5.18 -12.14
C GLY A 41 16.34 3.78 -11.55
N LYS A 42 15.35 3.60 -10.66
CA LYS A 42 15.09 2.31 -9.99
C LYS A 42 13.93 1.57 -10.66
N LEU A 43 14.19 0.32 -11.03
CA LEU A 43 13.17 -0.60 -11.52
C LEU A 43 12.55 -1.35 -10.33
N THR A 44 11.23 -1.39 -10.28
CA THR A 44 10.45 -2.05 -9.24
C THR A 44 9.45 -3.00 -9.87
N SER A 45 9.11 -4.07 -9.16
CA SER A 45 8.19 -5.11 -9.59
C SER A 45 7.10 -5.24 -8.53
N TYR A 46 5.85 -5.19 -8.98
CA TYR A 46 4.64 -5.34 -8.17
C TYR A 46 3.95 -6.65 -8.58
N ALA A 47 3.74 -7.52 -7.60
CA ALA A 47 3.04 -8.79 -7.79
C ALA A 47 1.53 -8.57 -8.03
N THR A 48 0.84 -9.63 -8.44
CA THR A 48 -0.62 -9.62 -8.61
C THR A 48 -1.38 -9.32 -7.31
N GLU A 49 -0.75 -9.54 -6.16
CA GLU A 49 -1.26 -9.19 -4.84
C GLU A 49 -0.16 -8.47 -4.06
N VAL A 50 -0.48 -7.28 -3.56
CA VAL A 50 0.38 -6.45 -2.71
C VAL A 50 -0.38 -6.19 -1.42
N THR A 51 0.23 -6.51 -0.28
CA THR A 51 -0.37 -6.26 1.04
C THR A 51 0.56 -5.44 1.90
N ALA A 52 0.02 -4.62 2.79
CA ALA A 52 0.82 -3.93 3.79
C ALA A 52 -0.01 -3.43 4.97
N TYR A 53 0.67 -2.90 5.99
CA TYR A 53 0.06 -2.15 7.08
C TYR A 53 0.48 -0.69 6.98
N CYS A 54 -0.48 0.20 6.79
CA CYS A 54 -0.26 1.62 6.63
C CYS A 54 -0.49 2.35 7.96
N GLU A 55 0.52 3.09 8.39
CA GLU A 55 0.50 4.00 9.52
C GLU A 55 0.80 5.42 9.01
N PRO A 56 0.54 6.48 9.80
CA PRO A 56 1.00 7.82 9.44
C PRO A 56 2.50 7.80 9.10
N ASN A 57 2.84 8.25 7.89
CA ASN A 57 4.21 8.37 7.37
C ASN A 57 4.97 7.05 7.21
N LYS A 58 4.30 5.89 7.28
CA LYS A 58 4.97 4.58 7.32
C LYS A 58 4.14 3.47 6.70
N ILE A 59 4.79 2.57 5.98
CA ILE A 59 4.23 1.26 5.62
C ILE A 59 5.10 0.17 6.21
N LYS A 60 4.46 -0.83 6.82
CA LYS A 60 5.09 -1.99 7.44
C LYS A 60 4.63 -3.28 6.79
N LYS A 61 5.48 -4.31 6.87
CA LYS A 61 5.18 -5.67 6.40
C LYS A 61 4.66 -5.66 4.95
N LEU A 62 5.27 -4.83 4.11
CA LEU A 62 5.00 -4.77 2.69
C LEU A 62 5.33 -6.12 2.05
N THR A 63 4.40 -6.63 1.25
CA THR A 63 4.58 -7.84 0.45
C THR A 63 4.31 -7.53 -1.02
N GLY A 64 4.73 -8.42 -1.92
CA GLY A 64 4.45 -8.26 -3.35
C GLY A 64 5.29 -7.20 -4.07
N VAL A 65 6.14 -6.45 -3.37
CA VAL A 65 6.99 -5.41 -3.99
C VAL A 65 8.47 -5.79 -3.93
N LYS A 66 9.14 -5.71 -5.08
CA LYS A 66 10.59 -5.91 -5.22
C LYS A 66 11.22 -4.72 -5.92
N ALA A 67 12.43 -4.36 -5.53
CA ALA A 67 13.28 -3.40 -6.23
C ALA A 67 14.47 -4.11 -6.86
N LYS A 68 14.85 -3.71 -8.07
CA LYS A 68 16.05 -4.20 -8.74
C LYS A 68 17.25 -3.44 -8.22
N GLU A 69 18.19 -4.16 -7.63
CA GLU A 69 19.48 -3.63 -7.18
C GLU A 69 20.58 -4.37 -7.93
N LEU A 70 21.33 -3.64 -8.77
CA LEU A 70 22.31 -4.20 -9.70
C LEU A 70 21.69 -5.31 -10.56
N LEU A 71 22.06 -6.57 -10.30
CA LEU A 71 21.62 -7.75 -11.04
C LEU A 71 20.54 -8.57 -10.31
N ILE A 72 20.18 -8.22 -9.08
CA ILE A 72 19.27 -9.02 -8.24
C ILE A 72 17.99 -8.26 -7.90
N TRP A 73 16.90 -9.00 -7.71
CA TRP A 73 15.64 -8.47 -7.20
C TRP A 73 15.61 -8.62 -5.68
N ILE A 74 15.42 -7.51 -4.97
CA ILE A 74 15.36 -7.46 -3.52
C ILE A 74 13.93 -7.13 -3.08
N THR A 75 13.37 -7.95 -2.19
CA THR A 75 12.03 -7.72 -1.62
C THR A 75 12.06 -6.58 -0.60
N LEU A 76 11.16 -5.62 -0.77
CA LEU A 76 10.94 -4.51 0.17
C LEU A 76 10.03 -4.97 1.30
N SER A 77 10.32 -4.53 2.53
CA SER A 77 9.56 -4.89 3.73
C SER A 77 8.87 -3.69 4.37
N ASP A 78 9.53 -2.54 4.40
CA ASP A 78 9.03 -1.37 5.11
C ASP A 78 9.45 -0.11 4.37
N LEU A 79 8.67 0.95 4.53
CA LEU A 79 9.03 2.30 4.12
C LEU A 79 8.58 3.30 5.17
N TYR A 80 9.30 4.40 5.28
CA TYR A 80 8.99 5.45 6.25
C TYR A 80 9.55 6.79 5.80
N LEU A 81 8.82 7.84 6.16
CA LEU A 81 9.32 9.22 6.17
C LEU A 81 9.90 9.48 7.57
N ASN A 82 11.09 10.08 7.62
CA ASN A 82 11.73 10.38 8.90
C ASN A 82 10.92 11.42 9.70
N ASP A 83 11.07 11.38 11.03
CA ASP A 83 10.59 12.41 11.96
C ASP A 83 11.78 12.89 12.80
N PRO A 84 12.26 14.15 12.66
CA PRO A 84 11.69 15.22 11.84
C PRO A 84 11.78 14.94 10.32
N PRO A 85 10.86 15.49 9.51
CA PRO A 85 10.79 15.22 8.08
C PRO A 85 12.04 15.75 7.36
N THR A 86 12.82 14.82 6.82
CA THR A 86 14.04 15.13 6.06
C THR A 86 13.75 15.44 4.58
N GLY A 87 12.47 15.47 4.18
CA GLY A 87 12.08 15.50 2.76
C GLY A 87 12.46 14.24 1.99
N LYS A 88 12.72 13.13 2.69
CA LYS A 88 13.14 11.85 2.11
C LYS A 88 12.26 10.71 2.60
N ILE A 89 11.98 9.79 1.70
CA ILE A 89 11.39 8.49 1.98
C ILE A 89 12.49 7.43 2.02
N THR A 90 12.43 6.53 2.99
CA THR A 90 13.38 5.41 3.13
C THR A 90 12.68 4.09 2.93
N PHE A 91 13.24 3.23 2.08
CA PHE A 91 12.79 1.87 1.82
C PHE A 91 13.76 0.89 2.48
N LYS A 92 13.22 -0.08 3.21
CA LYS A 92 13.95 -1.20 3.79
C LYS A 92 13.67 -2.48 3.00
N SER A 93 14.69 -3.29 2.82
CA SER A 93 14.55 -4.64 2.33
C SER A 93 14.49 -5.67 3.45
N THR A 94 13.90 -6.81 3.13
CA THR A 94 13.95 -8.04 3.95
C THR A 94 15.37 -8.52 4.25
N THR A 95 16.36 -8.09 3.46
CA THR A 95 17.79 -8.41 3.66
C THR A 95 18.51 -7.42 4.58
N GLY A 96 17.81 -6.44 5.15
CA GLY A 96 18.37 -5.43 6.04
C GLY A 96 19.01 -4.23 5.34
N LEU A 97 18.98 -4.17 4.01
CA LEU A 97 19.46 -3.01 3.25
C LEU A 97 18.42 -1.89 3.31
N SER A 98 18.89 -0.64 3.36
CA SER A 98 18.02 0.53 3.30
C SER A 98 18.50 1.54 2.26
N ARG A 99 17.57 2.21 1.59
CA ARG A 99 17.82 3.26 0.62
C ARG A 99 16.86 4.41 0.84
N SER A 100 17.36 5.64 0.77
CA SER A 100 16.56 6.84 0.95
C SER A 100 16.63 7.72 -0.29
N PHE A 101 15.48 8.27 -0.67
CA PHE A 101 15.30 9.08 -1.87
C PHE A 101 14.45 10.32 -1.54
N PRO A 102 14.56 11.41 -2.31
CA PRO A 102 13.65 12.55 -2.17
C PRO A 102 12.18 12.11 -2.31
N VAL A 103 11.28 12.74 -1.54
CA VAL A 103 9.84 12.46 -1.65
C VAL A 103 9.29 12.84 -3.03
N SER A 104 9.78 13.96 -3.58
CA SER A 104 9.39 14.47 -4.91
C SER A 104 9.56 13.44 -6.02
N SER A 105 10.50 12.51 -5.89
CA SER A 105 10.74 11.45 -6.89
C SER A 105 9.66 10.38 -6.96
N PHE A 106 8.66 10.46 -6.09
CA PHE A 106 7.50 9.59 -6.05
C PHE A 106 6.20 10.40 -6.09
N GLU A 107 6.25 11.69 -6.36
CA GLU A 107 5.06 12.52 -6.54
C GLU A 107 4.68 12.54 -8.01
N VAL A 108 3.41 12.32 -8.31
CA VAL A 108 2.85 12.44 -9.65
C VAL A 108 1.87 13.59 -9.68
N GLU A 109 1.92 14.38 -10.76
CA GLU A 109 0.98 15.46 -10.99
C GLU A 109 -0.41 14.86 -11.22
N GLU A 110 -1.38 15.22 -10.37
CA GLU A 110 -2.77 14.79 -10.50
C GLU A 110 -3.39 15.50 -11.71
N LEU A 111 -3.20 14.93 -12.91
CA LEU A 111 -3.97 15.32 -14.07
C LEU A 111 -5.45 14.95 -13.83
N PRO A 112 -6.41 15.78 -14.27
CA PRO A 112 -7.82 15.44 -14.18
C PRO A 112 -8.05 14.08 -14.84
N PRO A 113 -8.87 13.19 -14.22
CA PRO A 113 -9.01 11.82 -14.69
C PRO A 113 -9.44 11.81 -16.15
N LYS A 114 -8.64 11.17 -17.01
CA LYS A 114 -9.11 10.77 -18.33
C LYS A 114 -10.33 9.87 -18.11
N PRO A 115 -11.42 9.98 -18.89
CA PRO A 115 -12.56 9.06 -18.78
C PRO A 115 -12.09 7.62 -19.03
N GLN A 116 -11.72 6.93 -17.96
CA GLN A 116 -11.55 5.49 -17.92
C GLN A 116 -12.90 4.95 -17.46
N GLU A 117 -13.47 4.09 -18.30
CA GLU A 117 -14.74 3.42 -18.07
C GLU A 117 -14.64 2.60 -16.76
N VAL A 118 -15.13 3.18 -15.67
CA VAL A 118 -15.17 2.58 -14.34
C VAL A 118 -16.12 1.39 -14.42
N LYS A 119 -15.58 0.17 -14.50
CA LYS A 119 -16.36 -1.03 -14.15
C LYS A 119 -16.38 -1.10 -12.63
N ASP A 120 -17.58 -1.01 -12.07
CA ASP A 120 -17.90 -0.93 -10.64
C ASP A 120 -16.88 -1.60 -9.70
N VAL A 121 -16.03 -0.79 -9.06
CA VAL A 121 -15.27 -1.22 -7.90
C VAL A 121 -16.25 -1.23 -6.72
N THR A 122 -16.76 -2.42 -6.38
CA THR A 122 -17.55 -2.60 -5.16
C THR A 122 -16.64 -2.43 -3.95
N VAL A 123 -16.67 -1.23 -3.35
CA VAL A 123 -16.08 -0.99 -2.02
C VAL A 123 -16.94 -1.76 -1.02
N ASN A 124 -16.52 -2.97 -0.68
CA ASN A 124 -17.16 -3.73 0.41
C ASN A 124 -16.73 -3.13 1.74
N GLU A 125 -17.48 -2.13 2.20
CA GLU A 125 -17.52 -1.80 3.63
C GLU A 125 -18.23 -2.95 4.34
N ALA A 126 -17.45 -3.86 4.95
CA ALA A 126 -17.99 -4.88 5.82
C ALA A 126 -18.58 -4.19 7.06
N SER A 127 -19.88 -3.91 6.99
CA SER A 127 -20.72 -3.37 8.05
C SER A 127 -20.80 -4.37 9.21
N GLU A 128 -20.41 -3.89 10.39
CA GLU A 128 -20.66 -4.52 11.68
C GLU A 128 -22.18 -4.70 11.89
N ARG A 129 -22.66 -5.94 11.76
CA ARG A 129 -23.93 -6.39 12.33
C ARG A 129 -23.62 -7.51 13.31
N VAL A 130 -23.37 -7.15 14.57
CA VAL A 130 -23.57 -8.08 15.68
C VAL A 130 -24.88 -7.70 16.36
N THR A 131 -25.83 -8.62 16.25
CA THR A 131 -27.20 -8.56 16.73
C THR A 131 -27.29 -8.41 18.24
N VAL A 132 -28.13 -7.48 18.68
CA VAL A 132 -28.69 -7.42 20.03
C VAL A 132 -29.60 -8.63 20.23
N ALA A 133 -29.18 -9.61 21.04
CA ALA A 133 -30.06 -10.55 21.72
C ALA A 133 -29.28 -11.35 22.79
N MET A 134 -29.21 -10.82 24.01
CA MET A 134 -28.97 -11.62 25.21
C MET A 134 -30.06 -11.24 26.22
N ALA A 135 -31.25 -11.81 26.02
CA ALA A 135 -32.23 -11.96 27.08
C ALA A 135 -31.91 -13.29 27.77
N GLN A 136 -31.45 -13.25 29.02
CA GLN A 136 -31.56 -14.41 29.89
C GLN A 136 -31.89 -14.00 31.32
N GLN A 137 -32.98 -14.61 31.78
CA GLN A 137 -33.69 -14.48 33.04
C GLN A 137 -32.81 -14.53 34.29
N VAL A 138 -33.17 -13.71 35.28
CA VAL A 138 -32.68 -13.80 36.67
C VAL A 138 -33.45 -14.91 37.39
N LYS A 139 -32.68 -15.74 38.09
CA LYS A 139 -33.03 -16.98 38.80
C LYS A 139 -33.95 -16.78 40.01
N GLU A 140 -34.80 -17.76 40.25
CA GLU A 140 -35.38 -18.13 41.55
C GLU A 140 -34.28 -18.35 42.61
N VAL A 141 -34.48 -17.81 43.82
CA VAL A 141 -34.48 -18.51 45.13
C VAL A 141 -35.42 -17.75 46.05
#